data_AF-A0A3L7RTM4-F1
#
_entry.id   AF-A0A3L7RTM4-F1
#
_cell.length_a   1.000
_cell.length_b   1.000
_cell.length_c   1.000
_cell.angle_alpha   90.00
_cell.angle_beta   90.00
_cell.angle_gamma   90.00
#
_symmetry.space_group_name_H-M   'P 1'
#
loop_
_entity.id
_entity.type
_entity.pdbx_description
1 polymer ?
#
loop_
_entity_poly.entity_id
_entity_poly.type
_entity_poly.pdbx_seq_one_letter_code
_entity_poly.pdbx_strand_id
1 'polypeptide(L)'
;MLEHVVQTNDKQRFTINETSPRIRANRGHSVDVDLAYELADPPAILLRGTPLSAVAAIREGGLQKMSRRRVHLHCDSRTALAVGTRRGTPVLLKVRAYEMVHKGEMVHEGFVFFVTVNAVWLT
;
A
#
# COMPACT_ATOMS: atom_id res chain seq x y z
N MET A 1 0.65 -31.96 -2.86
CA MET A 1 -0.44 -31.33 -3.63
C MET A 1 -0.63 -29.85 -3.26
N LEU A 2 -0.64 -29.47 -1.97
CA LEU A 2 -0.76 -28.07 -1.54
C LEU A 2 0.48 -27.22 -1.86
N GLU A 3 1.68 -27.75 -1.66
CA GLU A 3 2.96 -27.07 -1.96
C GLU A 3 3.10 -26.71 -3.43
N HIS A 4 2.69 -27.61 -4.32
CA HIS A 4 2.69 -27.37 -5.76
C HIS A 4 1.82 -26.16 -6.14
N VAL A 5 0.62 -26.04 -5.56
CA VAL A 5 -0.28 -24.89 -5.78
C VAL A 5 0.32 -23.57 -5.29
N VAL A 6 1.10 -23.60 -4.21
CA VAL A 6 1.81 -22.40 -3.72
C VAL A 6 2.95 -22.02 -4.66
N GLN A 7 3.76 -22.99 -5.09
CA GLN A 7 4.93 -22.77 -5.95
C GLN A 7 4.57 -22.32 -7.36
N THR A 8 3.53 -22.91 -7.97
CA THR A 8 3.17 -22.64 -9.38
C THR A 8 2.14 -21.54 -9.55
N ASN A 9 1.87 -20.76 -8.51
CA ASN A 9 0.94 -19.65 -8.57
C ASN A 9 1.61 -18.42 -9.19
N ASP A 10 1.23 -18.08 -10.42
CA ASP A 10 1.69 -16.90 -11.20
C ASP A 10 1.71 -15.58 -10.44
N LYS A 11 0.99 -15.53 -9.34
CA LYS A 11 0.56 -14.36 -8.63
C LYS A 11 0.93 -14.44 -7.14
N GLN A 12 1.61 -15.49 -6.68
CA GLN A 12 2.04 -15.70 -5.29
C GLN A 12 0.90 -15.40 -4.30
N ARG A 13 -0.30 -15.91 -4.58
CA ARG A 13 -1.51 -15.60 -3.78
C ARG A 13 -1.53 -16.28 -2.42
N PHE A 14 -0.66 -17.26 -2.19
CA PHE A 14 -0.64 -18.05 -0.96
C PHE A 14 0.79 -18.21 -0.45
N THR A 15 0.92 -18.37 0.87
CA THR A 15 2.19 -18.73 1.53
C THR A 15 1.92 -19.85 2.51
N ILE A 16 2.75 -20.90 2.48
CA ILE A 16 2.79 -21.99 3.45
C ILE A 16 3.84 -21.66 4.50
N ASN A 17 3.54 -21.94 5.77
CA ASN A 17 4.54 -21.91 6.83
C ASN A 17 5.40 -23.19 6.73
N GLU A 18 6.72 -23.04 6.72
CA GLU A 18 7.65 -24.18 6.62
C GLU A 18 7.70 -25.03 7.90
N THR A 19 7.30 -24.47 9.05
CA THR A 19 7.38 -25.14 10.36
C THR A 19 6.03 -25.64 10.89
N SER A 20 4.93 -25.35 10.20
CA SER A 20 3.57 -25.75 10.61
C SER A 20 2.70 -25.94 9.36
N PRO A 21 1.76 -26.90 9.32
CA PRO A 21 0.92 -27.15 8.14
C PRO A 21 -0.18 -26.08 7.93
N ARG A 22 0.18 -24.80 8.04
CA ARG A 22 -0.71 -23.66 7.88
C ARG A 22 -0.39 -22.94 6.57
N ILE A 23 -1.45 -22.58 5.84
CA ILE A 23 -1.40 -21.78 4.62
C ILE A 23 -2.22 -20.50 4.84
N ARG A 24 -1.77 -19.37 4.29
CA ARG A 24 -2.55 -18.12 4.26
C ARG A 24 -2.68 -17.57 2.86
N ALA A 25 -3.75 -16.81 2.62
CA ALA A 25 -3.82 -15.95 1.45
C ALA A 25 -2.94 -14.71 1.68
N ASN A 26 -2.21 -14.29 0.64
CA ASN A 26 -1.39 -13.09 0.68
C ASN A 26 -2.19 -11.82 0.36
N ARG A 27 -3.41 -11.98 -0.17
CA ARG A 27 -4.31 -10.89 -0.55
C ARG A 27 -5.75 -11.38 -0.78
N GLY A 28 -6.69 -10.43 -0.80
CA GLY A 28 -8.11 -10.70 -1.10
C GLY A 28 -8.99 -10.92 0.12
N HIS A 29 -8.50 -10.59 1.32
CA HIS A 29 -9.28 -10.72 2.56
C HIS A 29 -10.49 -9.79 2.57
N SER A 30 -11.66 -10.37 2.82
CA SER A 30 -12.91 -9.67 3.14
C SER A 30 -13.25 -9.68 4.63
N VAL A 31 -12.40 -10.32 5.45
CA VAL A 31 -12.51 -10.43 6.91
C VAL A 31 -11.31 -9.74 7.58
N ASP A 32 -11.39 -9.52 8.89
CA ASP A 32 -10.28 -8.92 9.63
C ASP A 32 -9.14 -9.92 9.81
N VAL A 33 -7.99 -9.59 9.23
CA VAL A 33 -6.79 -10.42 9.25
C VAL A 33 -5.61 -9.53 9.60
N ASP A 34 -4.85 -9.92 10.61
CA ASP A 34 -3.55 -9.32 10.89
C ASP A 34 -2.56 -9.75 9.81
N LEU A 35 -2.24 -8.81 8.92
CA LEU A 35 -1.31 -9.04 7.82
C LEU A 35 0.15 -8.90 8.23
N ALA A 36 0.43 -8.71 9.53
CA ALA A 36 1.76 -8.47 10.08
C ALA A 36 2.46 -7.31 9.36
N TYR A 37 1.80 -6.16 9.32
CA TYR A 37 2.39 -4.96 8.74
C TYR A 37 3.53 -4.49 9.64
N GLU A 38 4.75 -4.45 9.11
CA GLU A 38 5.89 -3.92 9.84
C GLU A 38 5.87 -2.39 9.79
N LEU A 39 5.94 -1.78 10.97
CA LEU A 39 6.23 -0.35 11.10
C LEU A 39 7.57 -0.07 10.44
N ALA A 40 7.61 0.89 9.52
CA ALA A 40 8.82 1.20 8.78
C ALA A 40 8.96 2.70 8.59
N ASP A 41 10.20 3.18 8.69
CA ASP A 41 10.55 4.56 8.37
C ASP A 41 10.47 4.77 6.85
N PRO A 42 9.59 5.65 6.34
CA PRO A 42 9.38 5.77 4.92
C PRO A 42 10.54 6.48 4.21
N PRO A 43 10.72 6.23 2.90
CA PRO A 43 11.64 7.03 2.09
C PRO A 43 11.18 8.49 2.02
N ALA A 44 12.07 9.36 1.54
CA ALA A 44 11.79 10.79 1.39
C ALA A 44 10.48 11.08 0.64
N ILE A 45 10.25 10.37 -0.47
CA ILE A 45 9.07 10.52 -1.31
C ILE A 45 8.43 9.16 -1.55
N LEU A 46 7.11 9.12 -1.38
CA LEU A 46 6.24 8.04 -1.85
C LEU A 46 5.25 8.57 -2.90
N LEU A 47 4.71 7.67 -3.72
CA LEU A 47 3.90 8.02 -4.88
C LEU A 47 2.50 7.42 -4.82
N ARG A 48 1.51 8.20 -5.24
CA ARG A 48 0.13 7.75 -5.41
C ARG A 48 -0.39 8.10 -6.79
N GLY A 49 -0.76 7.08 -7.56
CA GLY A 49 -1.60 7.27 -8.74
C GLY A 49 -3.06 7.46 -8.36
N THR A 50 -3.69 8.46 -8.96
CA THR A 50 -5.12 8.76 -8.79
C THR A 50 -5.69 9.31 -10.10
N PRO A 51 -6.99 9.13 -10.42
CA PRO A 51 -7.57 9.78 -11.59
C PRO A 51 -7.57 11.31 -11.42
N LEU A 52 -7.40 12.04 -12.52
CA LEU A 52 -7.42 13.51 -12.55
C LEU A 52 -8.67 14.10 -11.86
N SER A 53 -9.82 13.45 -12.02
CA SER A 53 -11.10 13.87 -11.41
C SER A 53 -11.08 13.87 -9.87
N ALA A 54 -10.19 13.10 -9.24
CA ALA A 54 -10.07 13.04 -7.78
C ALA A 54 -9.17 14.14 -7.21
N VAL A 55 -8.44 14.90 -8.04
CA VAL A 55 -7.45 15.88 -7.57
C VAL A 55 -8.08 17.00 -6.75
N ALA A 56 -9.24 17.51 -7.17
CA ALA A 56 -9.94 18.58 -6.44
C ALA A 56 -10.31 18.12 -5.01
N ALA A 57 -10.97 16.96 -4.90
CA ALA A 57 -11.33 16.38 -3.60
C ALA A 57 -10.11 16.06 -2.72
N ILE A 58 -8.99 15.61 -3.31
CA ILE A 58 -7.75 15.32 -2.56
C ILE A 58 -7.10 16.62 -2.05
N ARG A 59 -7.21 17.73 -2.78
CA ARG A 59 -6.69 19.04 -2.32
C ARG A 59 -7.46 19.57 -1.12
N GLU A 60 -8.76 19.32 -1.06
CA GLU A 60 -9.63 19.77 0.03
C GLU A 60 -9.57 18.84 1.24
N GLY A 61 -9.65 17.53 1.04
CA GLY A 61 -9.80 16.53 2.10
C GLY A 61 -8.59 15.61 2.31
N GLY A 62 -7.48 15.84 1.61
CA GLY A 62 -6.29 14.99 1.68
C GLY A 62 -6.48 13.61 1.02
N LEU A 63 -5.45 12.76 1.17
CA LEU A 63 -5.50 11.38 0.67
C LEU A 63 -6.28 10.48 1.63
N GLN A 64 -7.41 9.97 1.15
CA GLN A 64 -8.28 9.09 1.93
C GLN A 64 -8.14 7.61 1.54
N LYS A 65 -8.31 6.71 2.51
CA LYS A 65 -8.30 5.25 2.29
C LYS A 65 -9.49 4.74 1.46
N MET A 66 -10.55 5.55 1.34
CA MET A 66 -11.81 5.16 0.69
C MET A 66 -12.33 3.84 1.29
N SER A 67 -12.69 2.86 0.47
CA SER A 67 -13.13 1.53 0.94
C SER A 67 -11.98 0.61 1.41
N ARG A 68 -10.74 1.08 1.41
CA ARG A 68 -9.58 0.32 1.89
C ARG A 68 -9.33 0.58 3.38
N ARG A 69 -8.45 -0.24 3.96
CA ARG A 69 -8.01 -0.09 5.36
C ARG A 69 -7.00 1.04 5.56
N ARG A 70 -6.12 1.25 4.57
CA ARG A 70 -5.04 2.24 4.58
C ARG A 70 -4.83 2.81 3.17
N VAL A 71 -4.23 3.99 3.10
CA VAL A 71 -3.80 4.59 1.85
C VAL A 71 -2.61 3.78 1.33
N HIS A 72 -2.69 3.32 0.08
CA HIS A 72 -1.60 2.60 -0.57
C HIS A 72 -0.71 3.58 -1.32
N LEU A 73 0.60 3.40 -1.18
CA LEU A 73 1.65 4.23 -1.76
C LEU A 73 2.76 3.34 -2.35
N HIS A 74 3.54 3.89 -3.27
CA HIS A 74 4.58 3.17 -3.99
C HIS A 74 5.87 3.99 -4.11
N CYS A 75 7.03 3.34 -4.11
CA CYS A 75 8.29 4.00 -4.47
C CYS A 75 8.43 4.18 -6.00
N ASP A 76 7.79 3.29 -6.78
CA ASP A 76 7.89 3.27 -8.24
C ASP A 76 6.72 4.00 -8.92
N SER A 77 7.07 4.92 -9.82
CA SER A 77 6.12 5.74 -10.58
C SER A 77 5.31 4.92 -11.58
N ARG A 78 5.92 3.91 -12.21
CA ARG A 78 5.24 3.05 -13.19
C ARG A 78 4.12 2.25 -12.51
N THR A 79 4.43 1.68 -11.34
CA THR A 79 3.46 0.96 -10.50
C THR A 79 2.34 1.89 -10.05
N ALA A 80 2.68 3.07 -9.52
CA ALA A 80 1.68 4.04 -9.07
C ALA A 80 0.73 4.46 -10.21
N LEU A 81 1.26 4.79 -11.38
CA LEU A 81 0.47 5.15 -12.56
C LEU A 81 -0.42 3.99 -13.03
N ALA A 82 0.12 2.77 -13.11
CA ALA A 82 -0.65 1.59 -13.51
C ALA A 82 -1.87 1.35 -12.61
N VAL A 83 -1.77 1.63 -11.31
CA VAL A 83 -2.92 1.56 -10.39
C VAL A 83 -3.93 2.69 -10.65
N GLY A 84 -3.45 3.89 -11.00
CA GLY A 84 -4.28 5.06 -11.30
C GLY A 84 -5.06 4.98 -12.62
N THR A 85 -4.53 4.29 -13.64
CA THR A 85 -5.14 4.19 -14.99
C THR A 85 -6.52 3.53 -15.00
N ARG A 86 -6.87 2.75 -13.97
CA ARG A 86 -8.10 1.95 -13.93
C ARG A 86 -9.40 2.77 -13.94
N ARG A 87 -9.32 4.07 -13.64
CA ARG A 87 -10.49 4.96 -13.48
C ARG A 87 -10.39 6.24 -14.33
N GLY A 88 -9.58 6.24 -15.37
CA GLY A 88 -9.38 7.37 -16.28
C GLY A 88 -7.92 7.84 -16.34
N THR A 89 -7.71 9.07 -16.80
CA THR A 89 -6.36 9.67 -16.95
C THR A 89 -5.67 9.74 -15.58
N PRO A 90 -4.56 9.01 -15.37
CA PRO A 90 -3.88 9.01 -14.09
C PRO A 90 -3.06 10.30 -13.93
N VAL A 91 -3.02 10.80 -12.70
CA VAL A 91 -2.02 11.75 -12.23
C VAL A 91 -1.22 11.12 -11.11
N LEU A 92 0.05 11.55 -10.99
CA LEU A 92 0.97 11.06 -9.97
C LEU A 92 1.15 12.11 -8.88
N LEU A 93 0.71 11.79 -7.67
CA LEU A 93 0.92 12.61 -6.49
C LEU A 93 2.20 12.17 -5.77
N LYS A 94 3.00 13.15 -5.33
CA LYS A 94 4.18 12.94 -4.48
C LYS A 94 3.82 13.23 -3.03
N VAL A 95 4.09 12.27 -2.15
CA VAL A 95 3.88 12.35 -0.71
C VAL A 95 5.25 12.49 -0.06
N ARG A 96 5.47 13.55 0.72
CA ARG A 96 6.73 13.80 1.44
C ARG A 96 6.78 12.98 2.73
N ALA A 97 6.81 11.66 2.58
CA ALA A 97 6.55 10.73 3.67
C ALA A 97 7.56 10.86 4.82
N TYR A 98 8.86 11.02 4.52
CA TYR A 98 9.86 11.27 5.56
C TYR A 98 9.59 12.57 6.33
N GLU A 99 9.21 13.66 5.65
CA GLU A 99 8.91 14.93 6.32
C GLU A 99 7.67 14.79 7.22
N MET A 100 6.66 14.05 6.79
CA MET A 100 5.46 13.79 7.60
C MET A 100 5.77 13.07 8.93
N VAL A 101 6.82 12.25 8.96
CA VAL A 101 7.26 11.53 10.18
C VAL A 101 8.25 12.35 11.00
N HIS A 102 9.17 13.06 10.34
CA HIS A 102 10.36 13.61 11.00
C HIS A 102 10.43 15.15 11.09
N LYS A 103 9.53 15.91 10.43
CA LYS A 103 9.63 17.38 10.37
C LYS A 103 8.30 18.12 10.54
N GLY A 104 8.28 19.08 11.48
CA GLY A 104 7.30 20.17 11.56
C GLY A 104 5.92 19.82 12.12
N GLU A 105 4.95 20.72 11.97
CA GLU A 105 3.56 20.65 12.51
C GLU A 105 2.80 19.34 12.18
N MET A 106 3.26 18.59 11.18
CA MET A 106 2.76 17.25 10.80
C MET A 106 3.13 16.13 11.80
N VAL A 107 4.18 16.34 12.60
CA VAL A 107 4.66 15.39 13.62
C VAL A 107 3.66 15.31 14.79
N HIS A 108 2.84 16.34 15.01
CA HIS A 108 1.85 16.35 16.10
C HIS A 108 0.72 15.32 15.91
N GLU A 109 0.46 14.83 14.70
CA GLU A 109 -0.51 13.76 14.46
C GLU A 109 0.12 12.37 14.29
N GLY A 110 1.46 12.27 14.30
CA GLY A 110 2.17 10.99 14.27
C GLY A 110 1.75 10.11 13.08
N PHE A 111 2.04 10.55 11.84
CA PHE A 111 1.78 9.73 10.67
C PHE A 111 2.61 8.44 10.74
N VAL A 112 1.91 7.31 10.71
CA VAL A 112 2.55 5.99 10.77
C VAL A 112 2.57 5.38 9.38
N PHE A 113 3.72 4.82 9.02
CA PHE A 113 3.91 4.09 7.78
C PHE A 113 4.24 2.63 8.05
N PHE A 114 3.73 1.78 7.16
CA PHE A 114 4.02 0.36 7.14
C PHE A 114 4.47 -0.04 5.76
N VAL A 115 5.31 -1.08 5.69
CA VAL A 115 5.69 -1.70 4.43
C VAL A 115 5.21 -3.14 4.39
N THR A 116 4.63 -3.53 3.26
CA THR A 116 4.28 -4.93 3.00
C THR A 116 5.47 -5.67 2.42
N VAL A 117 5.46 -7.01 2.50
CA VAL A 117 6.46 -7.88 1.86
C VAL A 117 6.63 -7.66 0.34
N ASN A 118 5.64 -7.03 -0.32
CA ASN A 118 5.68 -6.70 -1.75
C ASN A 118 6.07 -5.23 -2.02
N ALA A 119 6.75 -4.57 -1.06
CA ALA A 119 7.18 -3.18 -1.15
C ALA A 119 6.06 -2.14 -1.40
N VAL A 120 4.81 -2.49 -1.07
CA VAL A 120 3.70 -1.53 -1.04
C VAL A 120 3.69 -0.86 0.33
N TRP A 121 3.68 0.46 0.33
CA TRP A 121 3.65 1.29 1.53
C TRP A 121 2.22 1.63 1.91
N LEU A 122 1.94 1.65 3.21
CA LEU A 122 0.63 1.89 3.78
C LEU A 122 0.71 2.99 4.84
N THR A 123 -0.21 3.93 4.82
CA THR A 123 -0.46 4.88 5.92
C THR A 123 -1.93 4.87 6.27
#